data_AF-A0A972A7G4-F1
#
_entry.id   AF-A0A972A7G4-F1
#
_cell.length_a   1.000
_cell.length_b   1.000
_cell.length_c   1.000
_cell.angle_alpha   90.00
_cell.angle_beta   90.00
_cell.angle_gamma   90.00
#
_symmetry.space_group_name_H-M   'P 1'
#
loop_
_entity.id
_entity.type
_entity.pdbx_description
1 polymer ?
#
loop_
_entity_poly.entity_id
_entity_poly.type
_entity_poly.pdbx_seq_one_letter_code
_entity_poly.pdbx_strand_id
1 'polypeptide(L)'
;MKKKSIWIIVALFVLAGVVYGAYNIYQIMNPESLFEPQQPEEDTNPQPEDDTEEPPEEEHIEEYRFDEKRLNILLLGLDASPERYETMRVFRTDTIILLSIDFENDEVYMISIPRDSYVKIPGRKNREKINTAFVWGGGFNGEGFELTIETVSNFLGGIPIHYYAGVEMNVFREIIDVMGGVVYEVDVPVKIGSRRIEPGLQKLNGQQVLDYVRFRSTPGGDIDRVERQQKMLLAIFKQLKTTKQLLKIGQYYQAVTGKIYTNLNLKQIAGLGVYALNLDFSQIHTYKAPGNFLHIDGISYWGIDQYKKRDMIKEIFGIDIEIDPRDDVSYIKREVEEKQRMLETAKQDANGVINYVQETMSGYTDYVTQDEKAAINQYINKVQHAIEKEDRNDISSSAKELKGYVDKLIQTWEQRKKEAEEKEAAKAQLEKARNDARNAVAWVKSEMNKRKDKISGQNKGILNQLISQLEELIKGEDINAITAKTNELKSKADAVFKEADKPAEPPQKDPQEGENNNNNNNKLPEGNDQQNQQPGEGSSDNGKSSEGAPPVNNE
;
A
#
# COMPACT_ATOMS: atom_id res chain seq x y z
N MET A 1 -85.25 -0.38 43.87
CA MET A 1 -84.22 0.65 43.61
C MET A 1 -82.99 0.16 42.82
N LYS A 2 -82.67 -1.16 42.78
CA LYS A 2 -81.42 -1.67 42.19
C LYS A 2 -81.28 -1.65 40.64
N LYS A 3 -82.38 -1.66 39.88
CA LYS A 3 -82.33 -1.73 38.40
C LYS A 3 -81.97 -0.41 37.70
N LYS A 4 -82.34 0.74 38.28
CA LYS A 4 -82.03 2.07 37.68
C LYS A 4 -80.56 2.45 37.81
N SER A 5 -79.91 2.03 38.91
CA SER A 5 -78.48 2.28 39.15
C SER A 5 -77.57 1.51 38.18
N ILE A 6 -77.97 0.32 37.73
CA ILE A 6 -77.18 -0.50 36.77
C ILE A 6 -77.12 0.18 35.40
N TRP A 7 -78.25 0.75 34.92
CA TRP A 7 -78.27 1.46 33.64
C TRP A 7 -77.48 2.77 33.65
N ILE A 8 -77.38 3.44 34.81
CA ILE A 8 -76.54 4.63 34.98
C ILE A 8 -75.06 4.27 34.89
N ILE A 9 -74.64 3.17 35.53
CA ILE A 9 -73.25 2.68 35.47
C ILE A 9 -72.89 2.26 34.04
N VAL A 10 -73.75 1.53 33.35
CA VAL A 10 -73.54 1.15 31.94
C VAL A 10 -73.45 2.38 31.03
N ALA A 11 -74.30 3.39 31.24
CA ALA A 11 -74.24 4.64 30.48
C ALA A 11 -72.94 5.42 30.74
N LEU A 12 -72.43 5.42 31.97
CA LEU A 12 -71.14 6.05 32.30
C LEU A 12 -69.95 5.31 31.68
N PHE A 13 -69.97 3.98 31.62
CA PHE A 13 -68.93 3.20 30.93
C PHE A 13 -68.97 3.40 29.41
N VAL A 14 -70.17 3.48 28.80
CA VAL A 14 -70.31 3.80 27.37
C VAL A 14 -69.85 5.23 27.09
N LEU A 15 -70.22 6.20 27.94
CA LEU A 15 -69.76 7.58 27.81
C LEU A 15 -68.25 7.70 28.00
N ALA A 16 -67.67 7.02 28.99
CA ALA A 16 -66.22 6.93 29.18
C ALA A 16 -65.55 6.28 27.97
N GLY A 17 -66.14 5.23 27.38
CA GLY A 17 -65.66 4.61 26.14
C GLY A 17 -65.75 5.53 24.92
N VAL A 18 -66.81 6.35 24.81
CA VAL A 18 -66.98 7.34 23.73
C VAL A 18 -66.02 8.52 23.92
N VAL A 19 -65.86 9.02 25.14
CA VAL A 19 -64.91 10.09 25.48
C VAL A 19 -63.48 9.60 25.28
N TYR A 20 -63.15 8.38 25.71
CA TYR A 20 -61.86 7.74 25.48
C TYR A 20 -61.63 7.52 23.97
N GLY A 21 -62.64 7.04 23.24
CA GLY A 21 -62.57 6.89 21.78
C GLY A 21 -62.36 8.23 21.07
N ALA A 22 -63.11 9.26 21.45
CA ALA A 22 -62.99 10.62 20.91
C ALA A 22 -61.63 11.24 21.26
N TYR A 23 -61.11 11.00 22.46
CA TYR A 23 -59.78 11.45 22.90
C TYR A 23 -58.67 10.78 22.09
N ASN A 24 -58.74 9.47 21.87
CA ASN A 24 -57.78 8.76 21.01
C ASN A 24 -57.86 9.24 19.55
N ILE A 25 -59.06 9.50 19.02
CA ILE A 25 -59.24 10.07 17.68
C ILE A 25 -58.67 11.50 17.62
N TYR A 26 -58.93 12.32 18.63
CA TYR A 26 -58.37 13.68 18.74
C TYR A 26 -56.84 13.66 18.74
N GLN A 27 -56.20 12.79 19.52
CA GLN A 27 -54.74 12.65 19.52
C GLN A 27 -54.19 12.20 18.16
N ILE A 28 -54.86 11.26 17.49
CA ILE A 28 -54.46 10.81 16.14
C ILE A 28 -54.64 11.94 15.09
N MET A 29 -55.64 12.79 15.26
CA MET A 29 -55.89 13.94 14.39
C MET A 29 -54.98 15.14 14.69
N ASN A 30 -54.37 15.18 15.88
CA ASN A 30 -53.39 16.19 16.30
C ASN A 30 -52.08 15.47 16.67
N PRO A 31 -51.37 14.93 15.66
CA PRO A 31 -50.27 13.99 15.84
C PRO A 31 -49.11 14.52 16.67
N GLU A 32 -49.01 15.84 16.76
CA GLU A 32 -48.14 16.58 17.66
C GLU A 32 -48.12 16.03 19.10
N SER A 33 -49.31 15.89 19.69
CA SER A 33 -49.50 15.41 21.08
C SER A 33 -49.09 13.94 21.33
N LEU A 34 -48.83 13.16 20.27
CA LEU A 34 -48.46 11.74 20.39
C LEU A 34 -46.96 11.51 20.60
N PHE A 35 -46.16 12.56 20.42
CA PHE A 35 -44.71 12.52 20.56
C PHE A 35 -44.22 13.25 21.81
N GLU A 36 -45.13 13.71 22.69
CA GLU A 36 -44.78 14.21 24.02
C GLU A 36 -44.46 13.05 24.98
N PRO A 37 -43.46 13.20 25.88
CA PRO A 37 -43.25 12.24 26.96
C PRO A 37 -44.52 12.16 27.81
N GLN A 38 -45.02 10.95 28.05
CA GLN A 38 -46.16 10.79 28.96
C GLN A 38 -45.71 11.22 30.35
N GLN A 39 -46.45 12.14 31.00
CA GLN A 39 -46.22 12.42 32.41
C GLN A 39 -46.23 11.08 33.15
N PRO A 40 -45.20 10.75 33.95
CA PRO A 40 -45.23 9.54 34.75
C PRO A 40 -46.51 9.57 35.59
N GLU A 41 -47.34 8.52 35.49
CA GLU A 41 -48.48 8.37 36.37
C GLU A 41 -47.92 8.42 37.80
N GLU A 42 -48.35 9.41 38.61
CA GLU A 42 -48.01 9.48 40.03
C GLU A 42 -48.43 8.15 40.68
N ASP A 43 -47.47 7.27 40.94
CA ASP A 43 -47.69 6.07 41.74
C ASP A 43 -47.96 6.53 43.17
N THR A 44 -49.24 6.62 43.52
CA THR A 44 -49.71 7.09 44.84
C THR A 44 -49.57 6.03 45.94
N ASN A 45 -48.72 5.02 45.76
CA ASN A 45 -48.48 4.00 46.76
C ASN A 45 -47.17 4.29 47.54
N PRO A 46 -47.23 4.67 48.83
CA PRO A 46 -46.01 4.93 49.60
C PRO A 46 -45.30 3.62 49.92
N GLN A 47 -44.20 3.34 49.23
CA GLN A 47 -43.28 2.26 49.56
C GLN A 47 -42.15 2.81 50.47
N PRO A 48 -41.68 2.07 51.49
CA PRO A 48 -40.75 2.60 52.49
C PRO A 48 -39.38 2.91 51.88
N GLU A 49 -38.80 4.04 52.27
CA GLU A 49 -37.42 4.44 51.96
C GLU A 49 -36.43 3.37 52.44
N ASP A 50 -35.72 2.74 51.51
CA ASP A 50 -34.55 1.91 51.77
C ASP A 50 -33.37 2.56 51.03
N ASP A 51 -32.41 3.08 51.80
CA ASP A 51 -31.17 3.69 51.34
C ASP A 51 -30.33 2.63 50.60
N THR A 52 -30.48 2.57 49.29
CA THR A 52 -29.58 1.83 48.41
C THR A 52 -29.18 2.71 47.23
N GLU A 53 -27.87 2.71 46.97
CA GLU A 53 -27.14 3.51 45.98
C GLU A 53 -27.88 3.63 44.64
N GLU A 54 -27.96 4.87 44.13
CA GLU A 54 -28.48 5.16 42.80
C GLU A 54 -27.76 4.29 41.76
N PRO A 55 -28.48 3.49 40.95
CA PRO A 55 -27.87 2.81 39.83
C PRO A 55 -27.33 3.86 38.84
N PRO A 56 -26.23 3.55 38.12
CA PRO A 56 -25.65 4.50 37.18
C PRO A 56 -26.69 4.89 36.13
N GLU A 57 -26.83 6.21 35.91
CA GLU A 57 -27.70 6.79 34.88
C GLU A 57 -27.47 6.07 33.55
N GLU A 58 -28.43 5.26 33.12
CA GLU A 58 -28.50 4.79 31.74
C GLU A 58 -28.60 6.04 30.86
N GLU A 59 -27.77 6.14 29.81
CA GLU A 59 -27.84 7.22 28.82
C GLU A 59 -29.22 7.18 28.16
N HIS A 60 -30.16 7.94 28.74
CA HIS A 60 -31.48 8.14 28.20
C HIS A 60 -31.34 8.79 26.82
N ILE A 61 -31.82 8.10 25.78
CA ILE A 61 -32.17 8.76 24.52
C ILE A 61 -33.13 9.89 24.91
N GLU A 62 -32.72 11.14 24.71
CA GLU A 62 -33.58 12.29 25.02
C GLU A 62 -34.92 12.10 24.30
N GLU A 63 -35.97 11.83 25.10
CA GLU A 63 -37.31 11.60 24.59
C GLU A 63 -37.81 12.94 24.06
N TYR A 64 -38.11 12.99 22.76
CA TYR A 64 -38.52 14.20 22.06
C TYR A 64 -39.66 14.91 22.76
N ARG A 65 -39.60 16.24 22.82
CA ARG A 65 -40.63 17.09 23.40
C ARG A 65 -41.25 17.98 22.33
N PHE A 66 -42.56 18.15 22.34
CA PHE A 66 -43.27 18.85 21.26
C PHE A 66 -43.00 20.37 21.20
N ASP A 67 -42.35 20.96 22.21
CA ASP A 67 -41.79 22.31 22.11
C ASP A 67 -40.63 22.42 21.11
N GLU A 68 -40.05 21.27 20.70
CA GLU A 68 -39.15 21.17 19.56
C GLU A 68 -39.95 21.04 18.27
N LYS A 69 -39.79 21.98 17.34
CA LYS A 69 -40.65 22.10 16.14
C LYS A 69 -40.35 21.07 15.04
N ARG A 70 -39.52 20.05 15.32
CA ARG A 70 -38.96 19.16 14.30
C ARG A 70 -38.73 17.75 14.80
N LEU A 71 -39.24 16.75 14.07
CA LEU A 71 -39.13 15.33 14.37
C LEU A 71 -38.19 14.62 13.40
N ASN A 72 -37.18 13.92 13.93
CA ASN A 72 -36.18 13.18 13.15
C ASN A 72 -36.35 11.67 13.31
N ILE A 73 -36.59 10.96 12.20
CA ILE A 73 -36.81 9.51 12.16
C ILE A 73 -35.81 8.85 11.20
N LEU A 74 -35.00 7.92 11.70
CA LEU A 74 -34.05 7.16 10.90
C LEU A 74 -34.70 5.93 10.26
N LEU A 75 -34.81 5.92 8.94
CA LEU A 75 -35.32 4.80 8.16
C LEU A 75 -34.17 3.89 7.73
N LEU A 76 -34.24 2.61 8.09
CA LEU A 76 -33.20 1.63 7.83
C LEU A 76 -33.76 0.46 7.00
N GLY A 77 -33.13 0.20 5.85
CA GLY A 77 -33.39 -0.99 5.05
C GLY A 77 -32.38 -2.09 5.38
N LEU A 78 -32.85 -3.18 5.97
CA LEU A 78 -32.00 -4.25 6.49
C LEU A 78 -31.87 -5.38 5.46
N ASP A 79 -30.63 -5.64 5.01
CA ASP A 79 -30.32 -6.80 4.15
C ASP A 79 -30.02 -8.01 5.04
N ALA A 80 -31.07 -8.49 5.71
CA ALA A 80 -31.08 -9.72 6.47
C ALA A 80 -31.56 -10.87 5.59
N SER A 81 -30.62 -11.62 5.02
CA SER A 81 -30.94 -12.89 4.37
C SER A 81 -30.35 -14.04 5.18
N PRO A 82 -31.09 -15.15 5.37
CA PRO A 82 -30.55 -16.37 5.99
C PRO A 82 -29.26 -16.83 5.31
N GLU A 83 -29.19 -16.76 3.98
CA GLU A 83 -27.98 -17.14 3.22
C GLU A 83 -26.79 -16.22 3.54
N ARG A 84 -27.02 -14.92 3.76
CA ARG A 84 -25.99 -13.98 4.20
C ARG A 84 -25.57 -14.21 5.64
N TYR A 85 -26.49 -14.59 6.51
CA TYR A 85 -26.16 -14.94 7.89
C TYR A 85 -25.34 -16.23 7.97
N GLU A 86 -25.67 -17.24 7.17
CA GLU A 86 -24.89 -18.49 7.10
C GLU A 86 -23.46 -18.27 6.57
N THR A 87 -23.30 -17.35 5.60
CA THR A 87 -22.01 -17.12 4.93
C THR A 87 -21.14 -16.04 5.59
N MET A 88 -21.74 -14.95 6.05
CA MET A 88 -21.03 -13.79 6.60
C MET A 88 -21.28 -13.58 8.09
N ARG A 89 -22.26 -14.27 8.70
CA ARG A 89 -22.69 -14.11 10.10
C ARG A 89 -23.00 -12.67 10.51
N VAL A 90 -23.32 -11.82 9.54
CA VAL A 90 -23.43 -10.37 9.74
C VAL A 90 -24.59 -9.80 8.92
N PHE A 91 -25.39 -8.98 9.57
CA PHE A 91 -26.48 -8.19 8.97
C PHE A 91 -26.01 -6.75 8.73
N ARG A 92 -26.49 -6.08 7.67
CA ARG A 92 -26.09 -4.70 7.34
C ARG A 92 -27.28 -3.82 6.98
N THR A 93 -27.16 -2.54 7.27
CA THR A 93 -28.07 -1.47 6.84
C THR A 93 -27.70 -1.03 5.42
N ASP A 94 -28.44 -1.52 4.42
CA ASP A 94 -28.17 -1.26 3.01
C ASP A 94 -28.86 0.00 2.47
N THR A 95 -29.84 0.52 3.24
CA THR A 95 -30.54 1.79 3.01
C THR A 95 -30.54 2.57 4.31
N ILE A 96 -30.13 3.83 4.28
CA ILE A 96 -30.07 4.71 5.45
C ILE A 96 -30.64 6.05 5.00
N ILE A 97 -31.79 6.44 5.54
CA ILE A 97 -32.47 7.68 5.19
C ILE A 97 -32.91 8.37 6.48
N LEU A 98 -32.47 9.60 6.71
CA LEU A 98 -33.08 10.44 7.74
C LEU A 98 -34.33 11.10 7.16
N LEU A 99 -35.46 10.93 7.83
CA LEU A 99 -36.68 11.68 7.60
C LEU A 99 -36.77 12.77 8.69
N SER A 100 -36.69 14.04 8.30
CA SER A 100 -36.87 15.18 9.20
C SER A 100 -38.16 15.90 8.86
N ILE A 101 -39.08 15.97 9.82
CA ILE A 101 -40.40 16.59 9.67
C ILE A 101 -40.40 17.89 10.45
N ASP A 102 -40.55 19.02 9.77
CA ASP A 102 -40.68 20.35 10.35
C ASP A 102 -42.17 20.70 10.43
N PHE A 103 -42.73 20.60 11.63
CA PHE A 103 -44.15 20.87 11.85
C PHE A 103 -44.49 22.37 11.80
N GLU A 104 -43.53 23.26 12.01
CA GLU A 104 -43.77 24.71 11.94
C GLU A 104 -43.94 25.19 10.50
N ASN A 105 -43.14 24.65 9.59
CA ASN A 105 -43.14 25.06 8.19
C ASN A 105 -43.91 24.09 7.27
N ASP A 106 -44.45 23.00 7.80
CA ASP A 106 -45.06 21.89 7.05
C ASP A 106 -44.13 21.24 6.01
N GLU A 107 -42.82 21.25 6.29
CA GLU A 107 -41.79 20.74 5.38
C GLU A 107 -41.25 19.38 5.82
N VAL A 108 -40.99 18.50 4.86
CA VAL A 108 -40.40 17.17 5.09
C VAL A 108 -39.14 16.98 4.28
N TYR A 109 -38.05 16.66 4.96
CA TYR A 109 -36.73 16.46 4.38
C TYR A 109 -36.34 14.98 4.43
N MET A 110 -36.06 14.37 3.29
CA MET A 110 -35.55 13.01 3.18
C MET A 110 -34.08 13.02 2.78
N ILE A 111 -33.18 12.73 3.71
CA ILE A 111 -31.73 12.74 3.49
C ILE A 111 -31.23 11.29 3.36
N SER A 112 -30.94 10.86 2.14
CA SER A 112 -30.35 9.55 1.90
C SER A 112 -28.85 9.56 2.12
N ILE A 113 -28.35 8.65 2.94
CA ILE A 113 -26.93 8.48 3.24
C ILE A 113 -26.44 7.20 2.56
N PRO A 114 -25.56 7.29 1.55
CA PRO A 114 -25.01 6.09 0.91
C PRO A 114 -24.36 5.17 1.95
N ARG A 115 -24.68 3.88 1.92
CA ARG A 115 -24.20 2.90 2.92
C ARG A 115 -22.68 2.77 3.00
N ASP A 116 -21.99 3.12 1.92
CA ASP A 116 -20.53 3.07 1.79
C ASP A 116 -19.86 4.40 2.21
N SER A 117 -20.61 5.34 2.81
CA SER A 117 -20.09 6.61 3.32
C SER A 117 -18.95 6.39 4.30
N TYR A 118 -17.80 7.02 4.02
CA TYR A 118 -16.59 6.89 4.83
C TYR A 118 -16.65 7.84 6.04
N VAL A 119 -17.03 7.28 7.20
CA VAL A 119 -17.34 8.05 8.41
C VAL A 119 -16.60 7.51 9.63
N LYS A 120 -16.50 8.35 10.67
CA LYS A 120 -16.08 7.91 12.00
C LYS A 120 -17.27 7.19 12.65
N ILE A 121 -17.03 6.00 13.19
CA ILE A 121 -18.01 5.24 13.97
C ILE A 121 -17.58 5.34 15.44
N PRO A 122 -18.46 5.69 16.37
CA PRO A 122 -18.15 5.73 17.80
C PRO A 122 -17.51 4.43 18.29
N GLY A 123 -16.52 4.55 19.20
CA GLY A 123 -15.73 3.42 19.69
C GLY A 123 -14.73 2.80 18.69
N ARG A 124 -14.66 3.30 17.44
CA ARG A 124 -13.71 2.81 16.43
C ARG A 124 -12.50 3.74 16.26
N LYS A 125 -11.31 3.15 16.12
CA LYS A 125 -10.07 3.90 15.88
C LYS A 125 -10.01 4.50 14.47
N ASN A 126 -10.47 3.73 13.49
CA ASN A 126 -10.40 4.10 12.08
C ASN A 126 -11.81 4.38 11.55
N ARG A 127 -11.87 5.20 10.50
CA ARG A 127 -13.09 5.41 9.72
C ARG A 127 -13.44 4.15 8.94
N GLU A 128 -14.73 3.93 8.77
CA GLU A 128 -15.27 2.79 8.04
C GLU A 128 -16.52 3.19 7.24
N LYS A 129 -17.12 2.22 6.54
CA LYS A 129 -18.40 2.42 5.86
C LYS A 129 -19.50 2.58 6.91
N ILE A 130 -20.36 3.58 6.78
CA ILE A 130 -21.40 3.87 7.77
C ILE A 130 -22.31 2.66 8.09
N ASN A 131 -22.54 1.77 7.14
CA ASN A 131 -23.34 0.56 7.37
C ASN A 131 -22.67 -0.51 8.25
N THR A 132 -21.39 -0.38 8.57
CA THR A 132 -20.73 -1.25 9.54
C THR A 132 -21.04 -0.84 10.98
N ALA A 133 -21.63 0.33 11.24
CA ALA A 133 -22.08 0.72 12.57
C ALA A 133 -23.04 -0.32 13.16
N PHE A 134 -24.02 -0.77 12.37
CA PHE A 134 -24.95 -1.84 12.79
C PHE A 134 -24.22 -3.13 13.16
N VAL A 135 -23.15 -3.48 12.43
CA VAL A 135 -22.35 -4.68 12.68
C VAL A 135 -21.55 -4.53 13.96
N TRP A 136 -20.90 -3.38 14.14
CA TRP A 136 -20.06 -3.09 15.29
C TRP A 136 -20.85 -3.02 16.60
N GLY A 137 -22.11 -2.58 16.53
CA GLY A 137 -23.04 -2.65 17.66
C GLY A 137 -23.56 -4.05 17.97
N GLY A 138 -23.09 -5.11 17.28
CA GLY A 138 -23.57 -6.48 17.52
C GLY A 138 -24.84 -6.86 16.76
N GLY A 139 -25.26 -6.05 15.78
CA GLY A 139 -26.43 -6.30 14.95
C GLY A 139 -27.73 -6.33 15.76
N PHE A 140 -28.65 -7.24 15.39
CA PHE A 140 -29.95 -7.36 16.07
C PHE A 140 -29.89 -7.82 17.53
N ASN A 141 -28.79 -8.46 17.94
CA ASN A 141 -28.65 -9.04 19.27
C ASN A 141 -27.85 -8.17 20.24
N GLY A 142 -27.43 -6.98 19.79
CA GLY A 142 -26.74 -5.98 20.60
C GLY A 142 -27.28 -4.59 20.29
N GLU A 143 -26.47 -3.58 20.54
CA GLU A 143 -26.72 -2.15 20.31
C GLU A 143 -26.56 -1.72 18.83
N GLY A 144 -26.93 -2.59 17.89
CA GLY A 144 -26.73 -2.34 16.46
C GLY A 144 -27.51 -1.12 15.95
N PHE A 145 -28.74 -0.93 16.43
CA PHE A 145 -29.57 0.21 16.06
C PHE A 145 -29.05 1.50 16.71
N GLU A 146 -28.71 1.43 17.98
CA GLU A 146 -28.21 2.51 18.82
C GLU A 146 -26.90 3.08 18.25
N LEU A 147 -25.91 2.22 17.97
CA LEU A 147 -24.65 2.67 17.36
C LEU A 147 -24.86 3.23 15.94
N THR A 148 -25.83 2.71 15.18
CA THR A 148 -26.18 3.27 13.87
C THR A 148 -26.79 4.67 14.01
N ILE A 149 -27.69 4.86 14.97
CA ILE A 149 -28.32 6.14 15.29
C ILE A 149 -27.27 7.15 15.72
N GLU A 150 -26.40 6.79 16.67
CA GLU A 150 -25.32 7.65 17.15
C GLU A 150 -24.36 8.02 16.01
N THR A 151 -23.99 7.05 15.16
CA THR A 151 -23.13 7.30 14.00
C THR A 151 -23.78 8.28 13.02
N VAL A 152 -25.07 8.15 12.73
CA VAL A 152 -25.78 9.05 11.81
C VAL A 152 -25.96 10.44 12.42
N SER A 153 -26.29 10.53 13.71
CA SER A 153 -26.35 11.81 14.45
C SER A 153 -25.00 12.53 14.37
N ASN A 154 -23.90 11.85 14.74
CA ASN A 154 -22.55 12.38 14.66
C ASN A 154 -22.16 12.78 13.23
N PHE A 155 -22.54 11.98 12.22
CA PHE A 155 -22.33 12.31 10.81
C PHE A 155 -22.99 13.64 10.41
N LEU A 156 -24.18 13.91 10.96
CA LEU A 156 -24.98 15.12 10.75
C LEU A 156 -24.63 16.28 11.71
N GLY A 157 -23.56 16.16 12.49
CA GLY A 157 -23.13 17.22 13.41
C GLY A 157 -23.90 17.26 14.72
N GLY A 158 -24.37 16.09 15.19
CA GLY A 158 -25.06 15.95 16.48
C GLY A 158 -26.57 16.17 16.41
N ILE A 159 -27.16 16.17 15.20
CA ILE A 159 -28.61 16.33 15.05
C ILE A 159 -29.31 15.13 15.70
N PRO A 160 -30.22 15.36 16.66
CA PRO A 160 -30.86 14.27 17.40
C PRO A 160 -31.74 13.44 16.48
N ILE A 161 -31.78 12.14 16.73
CA ILE A 161 -32.62 11.18 16.02
C ILE A 161 -33.55 10.57 17.06
N HIS A 162 -34.80 11.00 17.04
CA HIS A 162 -35.79 10.67 18.08
C HIS A 162 -36.32 9.26 17.90
N TYR A 163 -36.54 8.85 16.64
CA TYR A 163 -37.10 7.54 16.33
C TYR A 163 -36.35 6.85 15.21
N TYR A 164 -36.56 5.55 15.07
CA TYR A 164 -36.08 4.78 13.93
C TYR A 164 -37.14 3.79 13.45
N ALA A 165 -37.04 3.40 12.19
CA ALA A 165 -37.82 2.31 11.60
C ALA A 165 -36.91 1.45 10.72
N GLY A 166 -36.54 0.28 11.23
CA GLY A 166 -35.82 -0.78 10.53
C GLY A 166 -36.78 -1.75 9.86
N VAL A 167 -36.67 -1.88 8.54
CA VAL A 167 -37.51 -2.78 7.73
C VAL A 167 -36.62 -3.78 7.02
N GLU A 168 -36.89 -5.06 7.24
CA GLU A 168 -36.27 -6.13 6.48
C GLU A 168 -36.79 -6.17 5.03
N MET A 169 -35.91 -6.48 4.09
CA MET A 169 -36.26 -6.48 2.66
C MET A 169 -37.43 -7.43 2.29
N ASN A 170 -37.55 -8.58 2.97
CA ASN A 170 -38.65 -9.51 2.73
C ASN A 170 -40.00 -8.94 3.20
N VAL A 171 -39.98 -8.20 4.30
CA VAL A 171 -41.15 -7.53 4.88
C VAL A 171 -41.58 -6.39 3.99
N PHE A 172 -40.62 -5.63 3.47
CA PHE A 172 -40.90 -4.58 2.50
C PHE A 172 -41.68 -5.11 1.29
N ARG A 173 -41.28 -6.27 0.73
CA ARG A 173 -42.05 -6.95 -0.34
C ARG A 173 -43.49 -7.25 0.09
N GLU A 174 -43.68 -7.85 1.28
CA GLU A 174 -45.02 -8.19 1.79
C GLU A 174 -45.92 -6.94 1.91
N ILE A 175 -45.38 -5.83 2.42
CA ILE A 175 -46.10 -4.55 2.52
C ILE A 175 -46.56 -4.07 1.14
N ILE A 176 -45.69 -4.14 0.14
CA ILE A 176 -46.03 -3.76 -1.24
C ILE A 176 -47.14 -4.65 -1.82
N ASP A 177 -47.06 -5.95 -1.59
CA ASP A 177 -48.07 -6.89 -2.08
C ASP A 177 -49.43 -6.66 -1.40
N VAL A 178 -49.45 -6.35 -0.09
CA VAL A 178 -50.67 -5.99 0.67
C VAL A 178 -51.31 -4.69 0.17
N MET A 179 -50.50 -3.69 -0.21
CA MET A 179 -50.98 -2.46 -0.88
C MET A 179 -51.56 -2.74 -2.29
N GLY A 180 -51.28 -3.93 -2.83
CA GLY A 180 -51.69 -4.34 -4.16
C GLY A 180 -50.70 -3.94 -5.26
N GLY A 181 -49.41 -3.75 -4.95
CA GLY A 181 -48.35 -3.35 -5.87
C GLY A 181 -48.15 -1.83 -6.01
N VAL A 182 -47.17 -1.40 -6.79
CA VAL A 182 -46.84 0.03 -7.04
C VAL A 182 -46.84 0.31 -8.54
N VAL A 183 -47.54 1.36 -8.97
CA VAL A 183 -47.41 1.90 -10.33
C VAL A 183 -46.18 2.81 -10.38
N TYR A 184 -45.19 2.45 -11.20
CA TYR A 184 -43.91 3.14 -11.26
C TYR A 184 -43.37 3.22 -12.70
N GLU A 185 -42.71 4.34 -13.02
CA GLU A 185 -42.02 4.55 -14.29
C GLU A 185 -40.59 4.01 -14.19
N VAL A 186 -40.35 2.80 -14.70
CA VAL A 186 -39.04 2.15 -14.66
C VAL A 186 -38.10 2.82 -15.66
N ASP A 187 -36.93 3.27 -15.21
CA ASP A 187 -35.96 4.00 -16.04
C ASP A 187 -34.90 3.09 -16.69
N VAL A 188 -34.60 1.95 -16.07
CA VAL A 188 -33.57 1.01 -16.53
C VAL A 188 -34.09 -0.42 -16.62
N PRO A 189 -33.65 -1.21 -17.63
CA PRO A 189 -33.99 -2.62 -17.70
C PRO A 189 -33.30 -3.37 -16.56
N VAL A 190 -34.07 -4.13 -15.78
CA VAL A 190 -33.56 -4.99 -14.71
C VAL A 190 -33.66 -6.44 -15.14
N LYS A 191 -32.55 -7.17 -15.07
CA LYS A 191 -32.49 -8.61 -15.35
C LYS A 191 -31.81 -9.33 -14.20
N ILE A 192 -32.56 -10.15 -13.47
CA ILE A 192 -32.07 -10.97 -12.36
C ILE A 192 -32.50 -12.42 -12.60
N GLY A 193 -31.57 -13.26 -13.05
CA GLY A 193 -31.89 -14.62 -13.50
C GLY A 193 -32.90 -14.61 -14.65
N SER A 194 -34.05 -15.26 -14.45
CA SER A 194 -35.19 -15.25 -15.38
C SER A 194 -36.14 -14.06 -15.21
N ARG A 195 -36.04 -13.31 -14.10
CA ARG A 195 -36.92 -12.17 -13.81
C ARG A 195 -36.47 -10.95 -14.59
N ARG A 196 -37.45 -10.26 -15.20
CA ARG A 196 -37.24 -9.07 -16.03
C ARG A 196 -38.20 -7.95 -15.66
N ILE A 197 -37.68 -6.74 -15.69
CA ILE A 197 -38.44 -5.49 -15.57
C ILE A 197 -37.94 -4.61 -16.70
N GLU A 198 -38.82 -4.28 -17.64
CA GLU A 198 -38.47 -3.44 -18.79
C GLU A 198 -38.72 -1.97 -18.46
N PRO A 199 -38.07 -1.01 -19.13
CA PRO A 199 -38.37 0.41 -18.96
C PRO A 199 -39.83 0.74 -19.30
N GLY A 200 -40.38 1.76 -18.64
CA GLY A 200 -41.73 2.27 -18.85
C GLY A 200 -42.66 2.19 -17.63
N LEU A 201 -43.80 2.88 -17.74
CA LEU A 201 -44.87 2.85 -16.75
C LEU A 201 -45.46 1.43 -16.62
N GLN A 202 -45.33 0.85 -15.43
CA GLN A 202 -45.90 -0.46 -15.16
C GLN A 202 -46.28 -0.63 -13.69
N LYS A 203 -47.10 -1.64 -13.41
CA LYS A 203 -47.45 -2.03 -12.05
C LYS A 203 -46.50 -3.12 -11.57
N LEU A 204 -45.66 -2.78 -10.60
CA LEU A 204 -44.68 -3.66 -9.97
C LEU A 204 -45.30 -4.34 -8.73
N ASN A 205 -45.17 -5.66 -8.62
CA ASN A 205 -45.39 -6.36 -7.35
C ASN A 205 -44.20 -6.18 -6.39
N GLY A 206 -44.32 -6.64 -5.14
CA GLY A 206 -43.28 -6.46 -4.14
C GLY A 206 -41.93 -7.07 -4.53
N GLN A 207 -41.93 -8.22 -5.22
CA GLN A 207 -40.68 -8.83 -5.68
C GLN A 207 -40.01 -8.00 -6.78
N GLN A 208 -40.79 -7.46 -7.73
CA GLN A 208 -40.29 -6.58 -8.78
C GLN A 208 -39.79 -5.25 -8.20
N VAL A 209 -40.50 -4.67 -7.24
CA VAL A 209 -40.02 -3.48 -6.52
C VAL A 209 -38.68 -3.78 -5.85
N LEU A 210 -38.57 -4.90 -5.13
CA LEU A 210 -37.33 -5.29 -4.45
C LEU A 210 -36.17 -5.49 -5.45
N ASP A 211 -36.41 -6.21 -6.55
CA ASP A 211 -35.42 -6.41 -7.61
C ASP A 211 -34.96 -5.07 -8.20
N TYR A 212 -35.91 -4.17 -8.46
CA TYR A 212 -35.65 -2.85 -9.01
C TYR A 212 -34.81 -1.99 -8.07
N VAL A 213 -35.14 -1.91 -6.78
CA VAL A 213 -34.40 -1.08 -5.83
C VAL A 213 -33.07 -1.70 -5.38
N ARG A 214 -32.83 -2.99 -5.64
CA ARG A 214 -31.54 -3.66 -5.35
C ARG A 214 -30.59 -3.68 -6.53
N PHE A 215 -31.07 -3.45 -7.75
CA PHE A 215 -30.24 -3.51 -8.96
C PHE A 215 -29.06 -2.52 -8.88
N ARG A 216 -27.86 -2.92 -9.32
CA ARG A 216 -26.62 -2.11 -9.24
C ARG A 216 -25.84 -2.03 -10.55
N SER A 217 -26.25 -2.77 -11.57
CA SER A 217 -25.51 -2.84 -12.85
C SER A 217 -25.83 -1.62 -13.72
N THR A 218 -25.53 -0.44 -13.18
CA THR A 218 -25.68 0.88 -13.80
C THR A 218 -24.36 1.66 -13.64
N PRO A 219 -24.08 2.68 -14.47
CA PRO A 219 -22.82 3.43 -14.40
C PRO A 219 -22.53 4.06 -13.03
N GLY A 220 -23.54 4.54 -12.31
CA GLY A 220 -23.39 5.11 -10.97
C GLY A 220 -23.50 4.09 -9.82
N GLY A 221 -23.74 2.81 -10.12
CA GLY A 221 -23.65 1.70 -9.18
C GLY A 221 -24.51 1.85 -7.92
N ASP A 222 -23.85 1.96 -6.76
CA ASP A 222 -24.48 2.11 -5.45
C ASP A 222 -25.26 3.44 -5.33
N ILE A 223 -24.79 4.49 -5.99
CA ILE A 223 -25.39 5.83 -5.91
C ILE A 223 -26.71 5.89 -6.66
N ASP A 224 -26.78 5.29 -7.86
CA ASP A 224 -28.03 5.15 -8.60
C ASP A 224 -29.04 4.30 -7.81
N ARG A 225 -28.57 3.35 -7.00
CA ARG A 225 -29.42 2.54 -6.12
C ARG A 225 -30.06 3.41 -5.04
N VAL A 226 -29.27 4.27 -4.39
CA VAL A 226 -29.78 5.20 -3.36
C VAL A 226 -30.88 6.09 -3.94
N GLU A 227 -30.66 6.64 -5.13
CA GLU A 227 -31.67 7.49 -5.79
C GLU A 227 -32.94 6.72 -6.17
N ARG A 228 -32.81 5.49 -6.69
CA ARG A 228 -33.97 4.63 -6.99
C ARG A 228 -34.75 4.24 -5.74
N GLN A 229 -34.06 3.94 -4.63
CA GLN A 229 -34.71 3.65 -3.35
C GLN A 229 -35.56 4.84 -2.87
N GLN A 230 -34.99 6.05 -2.90
CA GLN A 230 -35.68 7.28 -2.51
C GLN A 230 -36.89 7.57 -3.44
N LYS A 231 -36.71 7.51 -4.76
CA LYS A 231 -37.79 7.69 -5.74
C LYS A 231 -38.90 6.66 -5.58
N MET A 232 -38.55 5.40 -5.30
CA MET A 232 -39.51 4.34 -5.05
C MET A 232 -40.33 4.59 -3.78
N LEU A 233 -39.69 5.02 -2.68
CA LEU A 233 -40.40 5.39 -1.44
C LEU A 233 -41.38 6.54 -1.67
N LEU A 234 -40.99 7.58 -2.43
CA LEU A 234 -41.89 8.67 -2.81
C LEU A 234 -43.06 8.19 -3.68
N ALA A 235 -42.83 7.27 -4.62
CA ALA A 235 -43.88 6.70 -5.45
C ALA A 235 -44.88 5.86 -4.63
N ILE A 236 -44.38 5.05 -3.70
CA ILE A 236 -45.20 4.30 -2.73
C ILE A 236 -46.04 5.27 -1.91
N PHE A 237 -45.41 6.31 -1.34
CA PHE A 237 -46.09 7.33 -0.56
C PHE A 237 -47.20 8.03 -1.36
N LYS A 238 -46.91 8.42 -2.61
CA LYS A 238 -47.89 9.03 -3.53
C LYS A 238 -49.06 8.11 -3.81
N GLN A 239 -48.80 6.83 -4.03
CA GLN A 239 -49.88 5.89 -4.26
C GLN A 239 -50.72 5.67 -3.00
N LEU A 240 -50.09 5.50 -1.83
CA LEU A 240 -50.79 5.33 -0.56
C LEU A 240 -51.69 6.54 -0.25
N LYS A 241 -51.19 7.76 -0.49
CA LYS A 241 -51.95 8.99 -0.29
C LYS A 241 -53.13 9.10 -1.25
N THR A 242 -52.88 8.97 -2.56
CA THR A 242 -53.91 9.13 -3.61
C THR A 242 -55.01 8.07 -3.54
N THR A 243 -54.68 6.85 -3.10
CA THR A 243 -55.63 5.76 -2.90
C THR A 243 -56.26 5.75 -1.50
N LYS A 244 -55.95 6.75 -0.66
CA LYS A 244 -56.39 6.87 0.76
C LYS A 244 -56.02 5.64 1.61
N GLN A 245 -55.01 4.90 1.21
CA GLN A 245 -54.50 3.73 1.92
C GLN A 245 -53.66 4.10 3.15
N LEU A 246 -53.21 5.36 3.29
CA LEU A 246 -52.59 5.84 4.53
C LEU A 246 -53.54 5.73 5.75
N LEU A 247 -54.86 5.83 5.55
CA LEU A 247 -55.85 5.57 6.63
C LEU A 247 -55.82 4.14 7.15
N LYS A 248 -55.22 3.21 6.40
CA LYS A 248 -55.06 1.79 6.75
C LYS A 248 -53.64 1.48 7.27
N ILE A 249 -52.79 2.48 7.48
CA ILE A 249 -51.39 2.25 7.86
C ILE A 249 -51.25 1.44 9.15
N GLY A 250 -52.13 1.66 10.13
CA GLY A 250 -52.16 0.86 11.35
C GLY A 250 -52.52 -0.62 11.10
N GLN A 251 -53.40 -0.90 10.13
CA GLN A 251 -53.74 -2.27 9.73
C GLN A 251 -52.56 -2.93 8.99
N TYR A 252 -51.88 -2.18 8.12
CA TYR A 252 -50.68 -2.68 7.45
C TYR A 252 -49.56 -2.96 8.44
N TYR A 253 -49.32 -2.06 9.38
CA TYR A 253 -48.35 -2.26 10.45
C TYR A 253 -48.67 -3.50 11.28
N GLN A 254 -49.92 -3.69 11.69
CA GLN A 254 -50.34 -4.90 12.42
C GLN A 254 -50.10 -6.19 11.62
N ALA A 255 -50.26 -6.17 10.30
CA ALA A 255 -50.04 -7.34 9.44
C ALA A 255 -48.56 -7.76 9.36
N VAL A 256 -47.62 -6.84 9.63
CA VAL A 256 -46.18 -7.08 9.60
C VAL A 256 -45.50 -6.84 10.95
N THR A 257 -46.30 -6.69 12.01
CA THR A 257 -45.82 -6.41 13.36
C THR A 257 -44.90 -7.54 13.81
N GLY A 258 -43.80 -7.21 14.48
CA GLY A 258 -42.75 -8.17 14.84
C GLY A 258 -41.76 -8.50 13.72
N LYS A 259 -41.93 -7.92 12.52
CA LYS A 259 -40.92 -7.92 11.45
C LYS A 259 -40.42 -6.51 11.06
N ILE A 260 -40.87 -5.49 11.80
CA ILE A 260 -40.39 -4.12 11.76
C ILE A 260 -39.78 -3.81 13.12
N TYR A 261 -38.59 -3.23 13.12
CA TYR A 261 -37.86 -2.80 14.31
C TYR A 261 -38.06 -1.29 14.46
N THR A 262 -38.71 -0.84 15.53
CA THR A 262 -38.98 0.59 15.74
C THR A 262 -39.26 0.87 17.21
N ASN A 263 -38.92 2.08 17.65
CA ASN A 263 -39.35 2.65 18.92
C ASN A 263 -40.62 3.52 18.79
N LEU A 264 -41.28 3.55 17.62
CA LEU A 264 -42.57 4.19 17.43
C LEU A 264 -43.71 3.30 17.92
N ASN A 265 -44.64 3.86 18.68
CA ASN A 265 -45.88 3.18 19.04
C ASN A 265 -46.95 3.28 17.94
N LEU A 266 -47.98 2.42 18.01
CA LEU A 266 -49.03 2.37 16.98
C LEU A 266 -49.79 3.70 16.81
N LYS A 267 -49.98 4.46 17.90
CA LYS A 267 -50.66 5.77 17.82
C LYS A 267 -49.80 6.76 17.05
N GLN A 268 -48.51 6.85 17.38
CA GLN A 268 -47.53 7.69 16.68
C GLN A 268 -47.50 7.37 15.17
N ILE A 269 -47.46 6.08 14.82
CA ILE A 269 -47.52 5.65 13.40
C ILE A 269 -48.83 6.10 12.73
N ALA A 270 -49.98 5.94 13.40
CA ALA A 270 -51.26 6.38 12.88
C ALA A 270 -51.33 7.92 12.73
N GLY A 271 -50.81 8.66 13.71
CA GLY A 271 -50.71 10.11 13.69
C GLY A 271 -49.86 10.63 12.52
N LEU A 272 -48.67 10.05 12.30
CA LEU A 272 -47.84 10.35 11.13
C LEU A 272 -48.58 10.05 9.82
N GLY A 273 -49.36 8.96 9.79
CA GLY A 273 -50.21 8.64 8.65
C GLY A 273 -51.28 9.70 8.35
N VAL A 274 -51.87 10.30 9.40
CA VAL A 274 -52.83 11.40 9.27
C VAL A 274 -52.16 12.70 8.84
N TYR A 275 -51.03 13.06 9.45
CA TYR A 275 -50.22 14.21 9.01
C TYR A 275 -49.90 14.11 7.51
N ALA A 276 -49.39 12.94 7.10
CA ALA A 276 -48.95 12.71 5.73
C ALA A 276 -50.10 12.68 4.70
N LEU A 277 -51.36 12.52 5.12
CA LEU A 277 -52.53 12.68 4.24
C LEU A 277 -52.76 14.13 3.84
N ASN A 278 -52.40 15.08 4.71
CA ASN A 278 -52.60 16.51 4.49
C ASN A 278 -51.36 17.16 3.84
N LEU A 279 -50.18 16.56 3.99
CA LEU A 279 -48.91 17.04 3.42
C LEU A 279 -48.96 17.19 1.88
N ASP A 280 -48.53 18.34 1.36
CA ASP A 280 -48.36 18.55 -0.08
C ASP A 280 -47.05 17.91 -0.57
N PHE A 281 -47.06 17.32 -1.77
CA PHE A 281 -45.85 16.75 -2.37
C PHE A 281 -44.76 17.78 -2.64
N SER A 282 -45.13 19.04 -2.86
CA SER A 282 -44.19 20.15 -3.05
C SER A 282 -43.42 20.52 -1.78
N GLN A 283 -43.88 20.05 -0.61
CA GLN A 283 -43.24 20.23 0.69
C GLN A 283 -42.32 19.06 1.07
N ILE A 284 -42.05 18.16 0.11
CA ILE A 284 -41.15 17.03 0.32
C ILE A 284 -39.87 17.28 -0.44
N HIS A 285 -38.81 17.54 0.31
CA HIS A 285 -37.49 17.81 -0.21
C HIS A 285 -36.59 16.58 -0.03
N THR A 286 -35.90 16.19 -1.10
CA THR A 286 -35.01 15.03 -1.09
C THR A 286 -33.56 15.45 -1.24
N TYR A 287 -32.72 14.92 -0.38
CA TYR A 287 -31.27 15.11 -0.41
C TYR A 287 -30.57 13.77 -0.45
N LYS A 288 -29.34 13.80 -0.96
CA LYS A 288 -28.37 12.72 -0.86
C LYS A 288 -27.12 13.29 -0.24
N ALA A 289 -26.55 12.60 0.76
CA ALA A 289 -25.32 13.02 1.39
C ALA A 289 -24.23 13.28 0.32
N PRO A 290 -23.71 14.53 0.22
CA PRO A 290 -22.84 14.92 -0.87
C PRO A 290 -21.47 14.26 -0.72
N GLY A 291 -20.88 13.89 -1.85
CA GLY A 291 -19.63 13.17 -1.86
C GLY A 291 -19.18 12.74 -3.24
N ASN A 292 -18.14 11.92 -3.27
CA ASN A 292 -17.54 11.37 -4.47
C ASN A 292 -17.02 9.95 -4.20
N PHE A 293 -16.85 9.15 -5.26
CA PHE A 293 -16.16 7.86 -5.16
C PHE A 293 -14.75 8.04 -4.60
N LEU A 294 -14.38 7.19 -3.64
CA LEU A 294 -13.11 7.18 -2.93
C LEU A 294 -12.62 5.73 -2.87
N HIS A 295 -11.38 5.49 -3.26
CA HIS A 295 -10.76 4.16 -3.20
C HIS A 295 -9.56 4.23 -2.27
N ILE A 296 -9.53 3.38 -1.25
CA ILE A 296 -8.44 3.26 -0.29
C ILE A 296 -8.11 1.78 -0.17
N ASP A 297 -6.85 1.41 -0.42
CA ASP A 297 -6.34 0.04 -0.26
C ASP A 297 -7.22 -1.02 -0.98
N GLY A 298 -7.67 -0.72 -2.20
CA GLY A 298 -8.53 -1.59 -3.00
C GLY A 298 -10.00 -1.65 -2.55
N ILE A 299 -10.39 -0.93 -1.50
CA ILE A 299 -11.76 -0.86 -1.01
C ILE A 299 -12.43 0.42 -1.53
N SER A 300 -13.61 0.27 -2.11
CA SER A 300 -14.45 1.38 -2.57
C SER A 300 -15.30 1.95 -1.44
N TYR A 301 -15.32 3.27 -1.32
CA TYR A 301 -16.10 4.07 -0.38
C TYR A 301 -16.82 5.23 -1.09
N TRP A 302 -17.79 5.80 -0.40
CA TRP A 302 -18.32 7.13 -0.70
C TRP A 302 -17.63 8.15 0.22
N GLY A 303 -16.68 8.90 -0.32
CA GLY A 303 -16.02 9.97 0.42
C GLY A 303 -16.92 11.20 0.49
N ILE A 304 -17.09 11.75 1.68
CA ILE A 304 -18.03 12.85 1.94
C ILE A 304 -17.39 14.20 1.60
N ASP A 305 -18.13 15.03 0.87
CA ASP A 305 -17.81 16.44 0.63
C ASP A 305 -18.29 17.22 1.86
N GLN A 306 -17.38 17.55 2.78
CA GLN A 306 -17.75 18.08 4.09
C GLN A 306 -18.33 19.49 3.98
N TYR A 307 -17.85 20.28 3.01
CA TYR A 307 -18.33 21.63 2.78
C TYR A 307 -19.77 21.62 2.27
N LYS A 308 -20.07 20.80 1.24
CA LYS A 308 -21.46 20.64 0.79
C LYS A 308 -22.35 19.99 1.84
N LYS A 309 -21.82 19.10 2.68
CA LYS A 309 -22.57 18.50 3.78
C LYS A 309 -23.00 19.57 4.79
N ARG A 310 -22.09 20.46 5.17
CA ARG A 310 -22.41 21.61 6.04
C ARG A 310 -23.44 22.54 5.39
N ASP A 311 -23.28 22.86 4.11
CA ASP A 311 -24.23 23.72 3.41
C ASP A 311 -25.64 23.08 3.37
N MET A 312 -25.72 21.76 3.10
CA MET A 312 -26.96 20.99 3.18
C MET A 312 -27.58 20.99 4.59
N ILE A 313 -26.76 20.80 5.64
CA ILE A 313 -27.24 20.82 7.02
C ILE A 313 -27.74 22.21 7.42
N LYS A 314 -27.04 23.26 7.00
CA LYS A 314 -27.44 24.64 7.23
C LYS A 314 -28.73 25.00 6.52
N GLU A 315 -28.93 24.51 5.30
CA GLU A 315 -30.17 24.68 4.54
C GLU A 315 -31.35 23.98 5.23
N ILE A 316 -31.18 22.72 5.66
CA ILE A 316 -32.28 21.90 6.19
C ILE A 316 -32.62 22.26 7.64
N PHE A 317 -31.61 22.50 8.47
CA PHE A 317 -31.74 22.62 9.93
C PHE A 317 -31.42 24.02 10.45
N GLY A 318 -30.90 24.93 9.62
CA GLY A 318 -30.48 26.26 10.07
C GLY A 318 -29.21 26.27 10.93
N ILE A 319 -28.53 25.12 11.06
CA ILE A 319 -27.36 24.93 11.93
C ILE A 319 -26.09 24.94 11.10
N ASP A 320 -25.08 25.67 11.57
CA ASP A 320 -23.74 25.62 11.00
C ASP A 320 -22.88 24.63 11.78
N ILE A 321 -22.29 23.66 11.08
CA ILE A 321 -21.48 22.59 11.70
C ILE A 321 -20.00 22.81 11.46
N GLU A 322 -19.18 22.43 12.44
CA GLU A 322 -17.73 22.43 12.29
C GLU A 322 -17.27 21.35 11.29
N ILE A 323 -16.26 21.69 10.48
CA ILE A 323 -15.63 20.78 9.54
C ILE A 323 -14.16 20.64 9.89
N ASP A 324 -13.67 19.41 10.04
CA ASP A 324 -12.24 19.12 9.94
C ASP A 324 -11.87 18.98 8.45
N PRO A 325 -11.03 19.86 7.87
CA PRO A 325 -10.65 19.77 6.46
C PRO A 325 -9.99 18.45 6.07
N ARG A 326 -9.40 17.72 7.03
CA ARG A 326 -8.80 16.40 6.78
C ARG A 326 -9.84 15.31 6.56
N ASP A 327 -11.08 15.59 6.95
CA ASP A 327 -12.20 14.68 6.81
C ASP A 327 -12.90 14.81 5.44
N ASP A 328 -12.51 15.80 4.64
CA ASP A 328 -13.04 16.05 3.30
C ASP A 328 -12.48 15.06 2.27
N VAL A 329 -13.36 14.56 1.40
CA VAL A 329 -13.01 13.63 0.34
C VAL A 329 -11.86 14.12 -0.54
N SER A 330 -11.77 15.43 -0.81
CA SER A 330 -10.71 15.99 -1.64
C SER A 330 -9.36 15.93 -0.94
N TYR A 331 -9.34 16.13 0.38
CA TYR A 331 -8.13 15.99 1.19
C TYR A 331 -7.69 14.53 1.24
N ILE A 332 -8.61 13.62 1.58
CA ILE A 332 -8.31 12.19 1.70
C ILE A 332 -7.79 11.62 0.37
N LYS A 333 -8.40 12.01 -0.76
CA LYS A 333 -7.92 11.61 -2.09
C LYS A 333 -6.47 12.02 -2.34
N ARG A 334 -6.12 13.28 -2.04
CA ARG A 334 -4.74 13.76 -2.21
C ARG A 334 -3.75 12.97 -1.36
N GLU A 335 -4.11 12.67 -0.11
CA GLU A 335 -3.25 11.88 0.78
C GLU A 335 -3.03 10.46 0.26
N VAL A 336 -4.08 9.81 -0.24
CA VAL A 336 -4.01 8.47 -0.85
C VAL A 336 -3.17 8.49 -2.13
N GLU A 337 -3.39 9.46 -3.00
CA GLU A 337 -2.61 9.64 -4.24
C GLU A 337 -1.12 9.89 -3.94
N GLU A 338 -0.81 10.67 -2.92
CA GLU A 338 0.55 10.94 -2.47
C GLU A 338 1.22 9.68 -1.91
N LYS A 339 0.52 8.91 -1.06
CA LYS A 339 1.01 7.63 -0.55
C LYS A 339 1.30 6.64 -1.67
N GLN A 340 0.38 6.52 -2.65
CA GLN A 340 0.60 5.66 -3.81
C GLN A 340 1.81 6.11 -4.62
N ARG A 341 1.95 7.43 -4.88
CA ARG A 341 3.12 7.97 -5.59
C ARG A 341 4.42 7.65 -4.86
N MET A 342 4.46 7.83 -3.54
CA MET A 342 5.63 7.54 -2.72
C MET A 342 5.97 6.04 -2.72
N LEU A 343 4.96 5.18 -2.69
CA LEU A 343 5.15 3.73 -2.79
C LEU A 343 5.72 3.35 -4.16
N GLU A 344 5.16 3.85 -5.26
CA GLU A 344 5.65 3.56 -6.60
C GLU A 344 7.08 4.10 -6.81
N THR A 345 7.41 5.27 -6.25
CA THR A 345 8.78 5.80 -6.25
C THR A 345 9.73 4.86 -5.52
N ALA A 346 9.35 4.39 -4.32
CA ALA A 346 10.16 3.45 -3.55
C ALA A 346 10.38 2.12 -4.30
N LYS A 347 9.34 1.59 -4.95
CA LYS A 347 9.45 0.40 -5.81
C LYS A 347 10.41 0.63 -6.98
N GLN A 348 10.32 1.78 -7.65
CA GLN A 348 11.22 2.15 -8.74
C GLN A 348 12.67 2.25 -8.27
N ASP A 349 12.93 2.94 -7.16
CA ASP A 349 14.28 3.08 -6.59
C ASP A 349 14.87 1.73 -6.19
N ALA A 350 14.07 0.87 -5.55
CA ALA A 350 14.48 -0.48 -5.17
C ALA A 350 14.84 -1.36 -6.38
N ASN A 351 14.03 -1.31 -7.45
CA ASN A 351 14.35 -1.98 -8.70
C ASN A 351 15.62 -1.40 -9.36
N GLY A 352 15.82 -0.09 -9.28
CA GLY A 352 17.05 0.57 -9.70
C GLY A 352 18.28 0.04 -8.95
N VAL A 353 18.16 -0.18 -7.64
CA VAL A 353 19.23 -0.81 -6.84
C VAL A 353 19.48 -2.25 -7.28
N ILE A 354 18.45 -3.06 -7.51
CA ILE A 354 18.60 -4.44 -7.98
C ILE A 354 19.35 -4.46 -9.33
N ASN A 355 18.97 -3.59 -10.27
CA ASN A 355 19.63 -3.48 -11.57
C ASN A 355 21.10 -3.06 -11.43
N TYR A 356 21.39 -2.02 -10.62
CA TYR A 356 22.75 -1.59 -10.31
C TYR A 356 23.60 -2.75 -9.77
N VAL A 357 23.06 -3.56 -8.85
CA VAL A 357 23.74 -4.72 -8.29
C VAL A 357 24.03 -5.75 -9.37
N GLN A 358 23.05 -6.09 -10.20
CA GLN A 358 23.21 -7.07 -11.28
C GLN A 358 24.26 -6.63 -12.31
N GLU A 359 24.22 -5.37 -12.74
CA GLU A 359 25.21 -4.78 -13.66
C GLU A 359 26.62 -4.81 -13.06
N THR A 360 26.74 -4.39 -11.79
CA THR A 360 28.02 -4.40 -11.07
C THR A 360 28.58 -5.81 -10.98
N MET A 361 27.76 -6.79 -10.59
CA MET A 361 28.19 -8.19 -10.52
C MET A 361 28.66 -8.73 -11.87
N SER A 362 27.98 -8.34 -12.97
CA SER A 362 28.39 -8.74 -14.32
C SER A 362 29.80 -8.26 -14.65
N GLY A 363 30.17 -7.04 -14.23
CA GLY A 363 31.51 -6.48 -14.41
C GLY A 363 32.62 -7.19 -13.62
N TYR A 364 32.27 -7.92 -12.57
CA TYR A 364 33.20 -8.63 -11.69
C TYR A 364 33.00 -10.16 -11.68
N THR A 365 32.31 -10.72 -12.68
CA THR A 365 31.82 -12.12 -12.68
C THR A 365 32.85 -13.17 -12.22
N ASP A 366 34.11 -13.04 -12.65
CA ASP A 366 35.21 -13.96 -12.33
C ASP A 366 35.77 -13.80 -10.90
N TYR A 367 35.45 -12.69 -10.24
CA TYR A 367 35.96 -12.29 -8.92
C TYR A 367 34.91 -12.38 -7.81
N VAL A 368 33.65 -12.67 -8.14
CA VAL A 368 32.56 -12.89 -7.19
C VAL A 368 32.48 -14.36 -6.77
N THR A 369 32.51 -14.64 -5.47
CA THR A 369 32.38 -16.02 -4.94
C THR A 369 30.95 -16.53 -4.97
N GLN A 370 30.77 -17.86 -4.84
CA GLN A 370 29.43 -18.45 -4.74
C GLN A 370 28.69 -18.01 -3.47
N ASP A 371 29.39 -17.90 -2.35
CA ASP A 371 28.80 -17.44 -1.08
C ASP A 371 28.34 -15.98 -1.16
N GLU A 372 29.11 -15.12 -1.82
CA GLU A 372 28.73 -13.72 -2.09
C GLU A 372 27.50 -13.65 -2.99
N LYS A 373 27.45 -14.45 -4.07
CA LYS A 373 26.26 -14.55 -4.95
C LYS A 373 25.03 -14.99 -4.15
N ALA A 374 25.17 -16.00 -3.31
CA ALA A 374 24.08 -16.50 -2.48
C ALA A 374 23.59 -15.43 -1.49
N ALA A 375 24.49 -14.73 -0.82
CA ALA A 375 24.15 -13.65 0.11
C ALA A 375 23.45 -12.47 -0.59
N ILE A 376 23.96 -12.03 -1.76
CA ILE A 376 23.30 -10.98 -2.55
C ILE A 376 21.88 -11.40 -2.95
N ASN A 377 21.70 -12.64 -3.40
CA ASN A 377 20.37 -13.15 -3.75
C ASN A 377 19.40 -13.14 -2.55
N GLN A 378 19.88 -13.40 -1.33
CA GLN A 378 19.04 -13.27 -0.12
C GLN A 378 18.58 -11.83 0.11
N TYR A 379 19.47 -10.85 -0.08
CA TYR A 379 19.10 -9.43 0.00
C TYR A 379 18.12 -9.03 -1.10
N ILE A 380 18.33 -9.46 -2.35
CA ILE A 380 17.40 -9.21 -3.46
C ILE A 380 16.01 -9.79 -3.14
N ASN A 381 15.94 -11.02 -2.65
CA ASN A 381 14.67 -11.64 -2.26
C ASN A 381 13.97 -10.86 -1.13
N LYS A 382 14.73 -10.32 -0.16
CA LYS A 382 14.18 -9.46 0.90
C LYS A 382 13.56 -8.18 0.31
N VAL A 383 14.21 -7.55 -0.66
CA VAL A 383 13.69 -6.37 -1.37
C VAL A 383 12.42 -6.71 -2.16
N GLN A 384 12.43 -7.81 -2.92
CA GLN A 384 11.28 -8.26 -3.70
C GLN A 384 10.08 -8.57 -2.81
N HIS A 385 10.30 -9.26 -1.68
CA HIS A 385 9.24 -9.53 -0.70
C HIS A 385 8.66 -8.25 -0.08
N ALA A 386 9.49 -7.24 0.16
CA ALA A 386 9.01 -5.94 0.63
C ALA A 386 8.18 -5.21 -0.44
N ILE A 387 8.57 -5.30 -1.72
CA ILE A 387 7.80 -4.77 -2.86
C ILE A 387 6.44 -5.44 -2.96
N GLU A 388 6.38 -6.77 -2.83
CA GLU A 388 5.13 -7.55 -2.87
C GLU A 388 4.17 -7.19 -1.73
N LYS A 389 4.70 -6.85 -0.56
CA LYS A 389 3.92 -6.40 0.60
C LYS A 389 3.46 -4.94 0.53
N GLU A 390 3.95 -4.18 -0.44
CA GLU A 390 3.65 -2.75 -0.61
C GLU A 390 4.00 -1.89 0.63
N ASP A 391 4.96 -2.33 1.44
CA ASP A 391 5.44 -1.55 2.60
C ASP A 391 6.61 -0.65 2.17
N ARG A 392 6.33 0.64 2.00
CA ARG A 392 7.31 1.65 1.59
C ARG A 392 8.57 1.66 2.47
N ASN A 393 8.43 1.50 3.79
CA ASN A 393 9.55 1.60 4.72
C ASN A 393 10.45 0.37 4.61
N ASP A 394 9.85 -0.81 4.50
CA ASP A 394 10.57 -2.07 4.29
C ASP A 394 11.27 -2.08 2.92
N ILE A 395 10.62 -1.58 1.86
CA ILE A 395 11.23 -1.44 0.52
C ILE A 395 12.48 -0.56 0.60
N SER A 396 12.34 0.63 1.18
CA SER A 396 13.43 1.62 1.24
C SER A 396 14.60 1.12 2.08
N SER A 397 14.32 0.49 3.22
CA SER A 397 15.35 -0.02 4.13
C SER A 397 16.08 -1.24 3.56
N SER A 398 15.36 -2.22 3.02
CA SER A 398 15.95 -3.41 2.39
C SER A 398 16.79 -3.08 1.16
N ALA A 399 16.34 -2.13 0.31
CA ALA A 399 17.11 -1.67 -0.84
C ALA A 399 18.42 -1.00 -0.40
N LYS A 400 18.37 -0.18 0.66
CA LYS A 400 19.57 0.46 1.24
C LYS A 400 20.55 -0.57 1.81
N GLU A 401 20.07 -1.61 2.48
CA GLU A 401 20.90 -2.71 2.98
C GLU A 401 21.59 -3.47 1.84
N LEU A 402 20.83 -3.83 0.79
CA LEU A 402 21.37 -4.49 -0.40
C LEU A 402 22.48 -3.66 -1.05
N LYS A 403 22.21 -2.37 -1.31
CA LYS A 403 23.19 -1.46 -1.90
C LYS A 403 24.44 -1.36 -1.02
N GLY A 404 24.26 -1.16 0.28
CA GLY A 404 25.37 -1.04 1.23
C GLY A 404 26.21 -2.31 1.37
N TYR A 405 25.61 -3.50 1.21
CA TYR A 405 26.34 -4.77 1.19
C TYR A 405 27.20 -4.90 -0.08
N VAL A 406 26.62 -4.61 -1.25
CA VAL A 406 27.33 -4.71 -2.52
C VAL A 406 28.43 -3.67 -2.65
N ASP A 407 28.21 -2.42 -2.22
CA ASP A 407 29.24 -1.37 -2.24
C ASP A 407 30.50 -1.77 -1.44
N LYS A 408 30.36 -2.55 -0.36
CA LYS A 408 31.50 -3.10 0.39
C LYS A 408 32.21 -4.23 -0.37
N LEU A 409 31.46 -5.07 -1.08
CA LEU A 409 32.02 -6.16 -1.88
C LEU A 409 32.78 -5.65 -3.10
N ILE A 410 32.37 -4.54 -3.71
CA ILE A 410 33.08 -3.92 -4.84
C ILE A 410 34.56 -3.71 -4.51
N GLN A 411 34.88 -3.15 -3.34
CA GLN A 411 36.28 -2.95 -2.92
C GLN A 411 37.05 -4.26 -2.84
N THR A 412 36.38 -5.33 -2.42
CA THR A 412 36.98 -6.66 -2.33
C THR A 412 37.20 -7.26 -3.72
N TRP A 413 36.24 -7.09 -4.64
CA TRP A 413 36.33 -7.58 -6.01
C TRP A 413 37.40 -6.83 -6.82
N GLU A 414 37.51 -5.51 -6.64
CA GLU A 414 38.58 -4.69 -7.23
C GLU A 414 39.96 -5.18 -6.79
N GLN A 415 40.13 -5.47 -5.50
CA GLN A 415 41.39 -5.99 -4.97
C GLN A 415 41.72 -7.38 -5.56
N ARG A 416 40.75 -8.30 -5.60
CA ARG A 416 40.93 -9.63 -6.22
C ARG A 416 41.29 -9.54 -7.70
N LYS A 417 40.63 -8.62 -8.42
CA LYS A 417 40.92 -8.36 -9.83
C LYS A 417 42.37 -7.90 -10.01
N LYS A 418 42.81 -6.92 -9.22
CA LYS A 418 44.19 -6.42 -9.25
C LYS A 418 45.22 -7.53 -8.95
N GLU A 419 44.98 -8.34 -7.91
CA GLU A 419 45.85 -9.46 -7.57
C GLU A 419 45.92 -10.52 -8.69
N ALA A 420 44.81 -10.78 -9.36
CA ALA A 420 44.76 -11.69 -10.50
C ALA A 420 45.57 -11.16 -11.69
N GLU A 421 45.42 -9.87 -12.02
CA GLU A 421 46.17 -9.20 -13.09
C GLU A 421 47.68 -9.18 -12.79
N GLU A 422 48.09 -8.89 -11.55
CA GLU A 422 49.50 -8.94 -11.12
C GLU A 422 50.08 -10.35 -11.23
N LYS A 423 49.32 -11.38 -10.84
CA LYS A 423 49.74 -12.78 -10.94
C LYS A 423 49.87 -13.24 -12.40
N GLU A 424 48.97 -12.80 -13.27
CA GLU A 424 49.05 -13.09 -14.71
C GLU A 424 50.26 -12.40 -15.35
N ALA A 425 50.51 -11.14 -15.01
CA ALA A 425 51.70 -10.42 -15.44
C ALA A 425 53.00 -11.10 -14.98
N ALA A 426 53.06 -11.55 -13.72
CA ALA A 426 54.22 -12.29 -13.20
C ALA A 426 54.45 -13.62 -13.94
N LYS A 427 53.38 -14.36 -14.25
CA LYS A 427 53.46 -15.59 -15.07
C LYS A 427 53.98 -15.29 -16.48
N ALA A 428 53.48 -14.21 -17.11
CA ALA A 428 53.93 -13.81 -18.44
C ALA A 428 55.42 -13.41 -18.44
N GLN A 429 55.88 -12.69 -17.40
CA GLN A 429 57.29 -12.35 -17.22
C GLN A 429 58.17 -13.59 -17.01
N LEU A 430 57.72 -14.54 -16.19
CA LEU A 430 58.43 -15.81 -15.98
C LEU A 430 58.56 -16.60 -17.28
N GLU A 431 57.47 -16.73 -18.05
CA GLU A 431 57.52 -17.49 -19.31
C GLU A 431 58.41 -16.80 -20.35
N LYS A 432 58.40 -15.46 -20.40
CA LYS A 432 59.34 -14.69 -21.22
C LYS A 432 60.80 -14.99 -20.82
N ALA A 433 61.12 -14.91 -19.52
CA ALA A 433 62.48 -15.20 -19.03
C ALA A 433 62.91 -16.64 -19.35
N ARG A 434 62.01 -17.62 -19.22
CA ARG A 434 62.27 -19.01 -19.59
C ARG A 434 62.52 -19.16 -21.09
N ASN A 435 61.75 -18.50 -21.94
CA ASN A 435 61.95 -18.55 -23.39
C ASN A 435 63.27 -17.90 -23.82
N ASP A 436 63.61 -16.75 -23.24
CA ASP A 436 64.91 -16.10 -23.48
C ASP A 436 66.08 -17.01 -23.08
N ALA A 437 65.96 -17.72 -21.96
CA ALA A 437 66.93 -18.69 -21.48
C ALA A 437 67.07 -19.91 -22.41
N ARG A 438 65.95 -20.51 -22.83
CA ARG A 438 65.93 -21.63 -23.80
C ARG A 438 66.57 -21.22 -25.14
N ASN A 439 66.25 -20.03 -25.63
CA ASN A 439 66.82 -19.47 -26.85
C ASN A 439 68.33 -19.26 -26.72
N ALA A 440 68.80 -18.76 -25.58
CA ALA A 440 70.22 -18.61 -25.29
C ALA A 440 70.95 -19.97 -25.30
N VAL A 441 70.40 -20.99 -24.62
CA VAL A 441 70.97 -22.34 -24.61
C VAL A 441 71.04 -22.93 -26.02
N ALA A 442 69.96 -22.81 -26.79
CA ALA A 442 69.90 -23.33 -28.17
C ALA A 442 70.94 -22.64 -29.07
N TRP A 443 71.08 -21.32 -28.96
CA TRP A 443 72.10 -20.55 -29.65
C TRP A 443 73.52 -20.99 -29.27
N VAL A 444 73.84 -21.05 -27.96
CA VAL A 444 75.17 -21.50 -27.48
C VAL A 444 75.48 -22.91 -27.97
N LYS A 445 74.55 -23.87 -27.86
CA LYS A 445 74.75 -25.25 -28.34
C LYS A 445 75.03 -25.29 -29.85
N SER A 446 74.30 -24.50 -30.64
CA SER A 446 74.49 -24.41 -32.09
C SER A 446 75.87 -23.84 -32.45
N GLU A 447 76.26 -22.73 -31.83
CA GLU A 447 77.55 -22.07 -32.08
C GLU A 447 78.74 -22.91 -31.57
N MET A 448 78.57 -23.62 -30.45
CA MET A 448 79.54 -24.61 -29.96
C MET A 448 79.75 -25.74 -30.97
N ASN A 449 78.69 -26.22 -31.62
CA ASN A 449 78.78 -27.27 -32.62
C ASN A 449 79.48 -26.78 -33.90
N LYS A 450 79.19 -25.57 -34.37
CA LYS A 450 79.89 -24.95 -35.52
C LYS A 450 81.40 -24.80 -35.29
N ARG A 451 81.82 -24.58 -34.04
CA ARG A 451 83.21 -24.38 -33.62
C ARG A 451 83.78 -25.57 -32.87
N LYS A 452 83.25 -26.78 -33.10
CA LYS A 452 83.56 -27.98 -32.31
C LYS A 452 85.07 -28.26 -32.23
N ASP A 453 85.84 -27.96 -33.27
CA ASP A 453 87.29 -28.21 -33.31
C ASP A 453 88.14 -27.01 -32.86
N LYS A 454 87.50 -25.85 -32.59
CA LYS A 454 88.16 -24.59 -32.24
C LYS A 454 87.99 -24.17 -30.77
N ILE A 455 87.02 -24.76 -30.05
CA ILE A 455 86.79 -24.47 -28.63
C ILE A 455 87.56 -25.47 -27.77
N SER A 456 88.37 -24.96 -26.83
CA SER A 456 89.13 -25.77 -25.87
C SER A 456 88.22 -26.65 -25.00
N GLY A 457 88.75 -27.79 -24.52
CA GLY A 457 88.00 -28.69 -23.62
C GLY A 457 87.53 -28.01 -22.34
N GLN A 458 88.33 -27.10 -21.79
CA GLN A 458 88.00 -26.31 -20.60
C GLN A 458 86.83 -25.34 -20.88
N ASN A 459 86.87 -24.61 -22.00
CA ASN A 459 85.79 -23.68 -22.37
C ASN A 459 84.47 -24.43 -22.68
N LYS A 460 84.53 -25.62 -23.29
CA LYS A 460 83.37 -26.50 -23.45
C LYS A 460 82.78 -26.94 -22.11
N GLY A 461 83.64 -27.31 -21.15
CA GLY A 461 83.22 -27.68 -19.80
C GLY A 461 82.48 -26.56 -19.08
N ILE A 462 83.02 -25.34 -19.12
CA ILE A 462 82.41 -24.16 -18.50
C ILE A 462 81.05 -23.83 -19.14
N LEU A 463 80.95 -23.82 -20.47
CA LEU A 463 79.69 -23.55 -21.15
C LEU A 463 78.63 -24.63 -20.88
N ASN A 464 79.02 -25.91 -20.88
CA ASN A 464 78.12 -27.00 -20.54
C ASN A 464 77.63 -26.92 -19.08
N GLN A 465 78.50 -26.54 -18.15
CA GLN A 465 78.10 -26.32 -16.75
C GLN A 465 77.10 -25.17 -16.62
N LEU A 466 77.35 -24.03 -17.29
CA LEU A 466 76.41 -22.89 -17.29
C LEU A 466 75.08 -23.24 -17.94
N ILE A 467 75.09 -24.04 -19.03
CA ILE A 467 73.89 -24.58 -19.66
C ILE A 467 73.11 -25.45 -18.67
N SER A 468 73.75 -26.42 -18.02
CA SER A 468 73.06 -27.31 -17.07
C SER A 468 72.48 -26.55 -15.87
N GLN A 469 73.21 -25.57 -15.34
CA GLN A 469 72.72 -24.70 -14.27
C GLN A 469 71.51 -23.88 -14.72
N LEU A 470 71.55 -23.32 -15.92
CA LEU A 470 70.43 -22.55 -16.46
C LEU A 470 69.21 -23.44 -16.77
N GLU A 471 69.41 -24.62 -17.35
CA GLU A 471 68.36 -25.61 -17.61
C GLU A 471 67.65 -26.05 -16.31
N GLU A 472 68.38 -26.12 -15.19
CA GLU A 472 67.79 -26.38 -13.88
C GLU A 472 67.01 -25.17 -13.35
N LEU A 473 67.57 -23.95 -13.44
CA LEU A 473 66.90 -22.73 -13.00
C LEU A 473 65.59 -22.46 -13.75
N ILE A 474 65.52 -22.78 -15.05
CA ILE A 474 64.30 -22.62 -15.87
C ILE A 474 63.11 -23.43 -15.31
N LYS A 475 63.36 -24.52 -14.58
CA LYS A 475 62.30 -25.32 -13.94
C LYS A 475 61.70 -24.63 -12.71
N GLY A 476 62.44 -23.70 -12.09
CA GLY A 476 62.01 -22.91 -10.95
C GLY A 476 61.18 -21.67 -11.35
N GLU A 477 60.86 -20.84 -10.35
CA GLU A 477 60.04 -19.63 -10.52
C GLU A 477 60.83 -18.32 -10.30
N ASP A 478 62.13 -18.40 -10.01
CA ASP A 478 62.97 -17.23 -9.77
C ASP A 478 63.38 -16.54 -11.09
N ILE A 479 62.57 -15.57 -11.50
CA ILE A 479 62.76 -14.76 -12.71
C ILE A 479 64.14 -14.09 -12.71
N ASN A 480 64.62 -13.60 -11.56
CA ASN A 480 65.87 -12.87 -11.46
C ASN A 480 67.06 -13.82 -11.64
N ALA A 481 67.02 -15.00 -11.02
CA ALA A 481 68.06 -16.01 -11.17
C ALA A 481 68.14 -16.54 -12.62
N ILE A 482 66.99 -16.83 -13.25
CA ILE A 482 66.92 -17.26 -14.66
C ILE A 482 67.53 -16.17 -15.56
N THR A 483 67.13 -14.91 -15.38
CA THR A 483 67.60 -13.78 -16.19
C THR A 483 69.09 -13.53 -16.02
N ALA A 484 69.58 -13.52 -14.78
CA ALA A 484 71.00 -13.31 -14.48
C ALA A 484 71.87 -14.42 -15.09
N LYS A 485 71.48 -15.69 -14.92
CA LYS A 485 72.22 -16.83 -15.46
C LYS A 485 72.15 -16.90 -16.99
N THR A 486 71.04 -16.46 -17.59
CA THR A 486 70.92 -16.31 -19.05
C THR A 486 71.92 -15.29 -19.60
N ASN A 487 72.05 -14.13 -18.93
CA ASN A 487 73.01 -13.10 -19.33
C ASN A 487 74.46 -13.55 -19.13
N GLU A 488 74.75 -14.25 -18.04
CA GLU A 488 76.07 -14.85 -17.78
C GLU A 488 76.45 -15.86 -18.87
N LEU A 489 75.53 -16.76 -19.24
CA LEU A 489 75.75 -17.73 -20.32
C LEU A 489 76.04 -17.03 -21.65
N LYS A 490 75.24 -16.03 -22.02
CA LYS A 490 75.44 -15.25 -23.27
C LYS A 490 76.81 -14.57 -23.28
N SER A 491 77.14 -13.84 -22.21
CA SER A 491 78.41 -13.11 -22.09
C SER A 491 79.62 -14.05 -22.15
N LYS A 492 79.57 -15.18 -21.42
CA LYS A 492 80.66 -16.16 -21.42
C LYS A 492 80.80 -16.86 -22.77
N ALA A 493 79.69 -17.20 -23.42
CA ALA A 493 79.70 -17.80 -24.75
C ALA A 493 80.26 -16.85 -25.80
N ASP A 494 79.86 -15.57 -25.79
CA ASP A 494 80.41 -14.54 -26.68
C ASP A 494 81.93 -14.41 -26.54
N ALA A 495 82.45 -14.39 -25.31
CA ALA A 495 83.89 -14.34 -25.07
C ALA A 495 84.61 -15.58 -25.63
N VAL A 496 84.07 -16.77 -25.39
CA VAL A 496 84.62 -18.05 -25.88
C VAL A 496 84.59 -18.13 -27.41
N PHE A 497 83.51 -17.70 -28.05
CA PHE A 497 83.38 -17.76 -29.51
C PHE A 497 84.28 -16.73 -30.20
N LYS A 498 84.42 -15.52 -29.64
CA LYS A 498 85.40 -14.52 -30.12
C LYS A 498 86.84 -15.04 -30.04
N GLU A 499 87.18 -15.80 -29.01
CA GLU A 499 88.50 -16.43 -28.88
C GLU A 499 88.70 -17.56 -29.91
N ALA A 500 87.70 -18.42 -30.09
CA ALA A 500 87.73 -19.52 -31.05
C ALA A 500 87.75 -19.07 -32.52
N ASP A 501 87.29 -17.86 -32.82
CA ASP A 501 87.31 -17.28 -34.17
C ASP A 501 88.64 -16.55 -34.49
N LYS A 502 89.62 -16.51 -33.58
CA LYS A 502 90.98 -16.02 -33.87
C LYS A 502 91.74 -16.99 -34.80
N PRO A 503 92.49 -16.50 -35.81
CA PRO A 503 93.29 -17.35 -36.70
C PRO A 503 94.45 -18.04 -35.97
N ALA A 504 94.77 -19.29 -36.35
CA ALA A 504 95.86 -20.07 -35.74
C ALA A 504 97.24 -19.51 -36.13
N GLU A 505 98.13 -19.29 -35.15
CA GLU A 505 99.54 -18.94 -35.38
C GLU A 505 100.34 -20.15 -35.92
N PRO A 506 101.25 -19.97 -36.90
CA PRO A 506 102.07 -21.04 -37.45
C PRO A 506 103.26 -21.41 -36.52
N PRO A 507 103.75 -22.66 -36.52
CA PRO A 507 104.79 -23.10 -35.58
C PRO A 507 106.21 -22.96 -36.15
N GLN A 508 107.19 -22.70 -35.26
CA GLN A 508 108.67 -22.96 -35.28
C GLN A 508 109.38 -21.79 -34.56
N LYS A 509 110.56 -21.88 -33.92
CA LYS A 509 111.61 -22.87 -33.59
C LYS A 509 112.56 -22.12 -32.63
N ASP A 510 113.18 -22.81 -31.67
CA ASP A 510 114.42 -22.37 -30.98
C ASP A 510 115.64 -23.05 -31.64
N PRO A 511 116.91 -22.66 -31.40
CA PRO A 511 117.46 -21.46 -30.71
C PRO A 511 118.68 -20.80 -31.45
N GLN A 512 119.15 -19.64 -30.97
CA GLN A 512 120.57 -19.19 -30.80
C GLN A 512 120.62 -17.67 -30.49
N GLU A 513 121.09 -17.23 -29.32
CA GLU A 513 122.49 -17.01 -28.87
C GLU A 513 123.10 -15.64 -29.26
N GLY A 514 123.53 -14.90 -28.23
CA GLY A 514 124.42 -13.71 -28.27
C GLY A 514 123.68 -12.37 -28.25
N GLU A 515 123.97 -11.37 -27.40
CA GLU A 515 125.03 -11.18 -26.42
C GLU A 515 124.70 -9.93 -25.56
N ASN A 516 124.94 -10.05 -24.24
CA ASN A 516 125.44 -9.06 -23.26
C ASN A 516 124.92 -7.61 -23.09
N ASN A 517 124.49 -7.35 -21.83
CA ASN A 517 124.83 -6.26 -20.88
C ASN A 517 124.58 -4.79 -21.30
N ASN A 518 124.05 -3.87 -20.47
CA ASN A 518 124.17 -3.71 -19.02
C ASN A 518 123.19 -2.61 -18.51
N ASN A 519 122.61 -2.83 -17.32
CA ASN A 519 122.27 -1.89 -16.22
C ASN A 519 121.89 -0.41 -16.46
N ASN A 520 120.79 0.06 -15.84
CA ASN A 520 120.85 0.60 -14.45
C ASN A 520 119.50 1.03 -13.83
N ASN A 521 119.41 0.81 -12.51
CA ASN A 521 118.77 1.60 -11.45
C ASN A 521 117.26 1.55 -11.10
N ASN A 522 116.98 0.78 -10.04
CA ASN A 522 116.61 1.21 -8.67
C ASN A 522 115.22 1.81 -8.33
N LYS A 523 114.58 1.10 -7.36
CA LYS A 523 113.86 1.55 -6.13
C LYS A 523 112.38 2.01 -6.16
N LEU A 524 111.56 1.09 -5.60
CA LEU A 524 110.46 1.21 -4.61
C LEU A 524 110.60 2.35 -3.55
N PRO A 525 109.54 2.75 -2.77
CA PRO A 525 108.59 1.84 -2.09
C PRO A 525 107.12 2.28 -1.82
N GLU A 526 106.33 1.28 -1.37
CA GLU A 526 105.28 1.23 -0.31
C GLU A 526 104.12 2.26 -0.27
N GLY A 527 102.86 1.94 0.09
CA GLY A 527 102.27 0.73 0.70
C GLY A 527 100.72 0.78 0.70
N ASN A 528 100.10 -0.31 1.17
CA ASN A 528 98.66 -0.62 1.31
C ASN A 528 97.84 0.48 2.08
N ASP A 529 96.50 0.59 2.08
CA ASP A 529 95.42 -0.42 2.21
C ASP A 529 94.01 0.23 1.99
N GLN A 530 93.03 -0.61 1.62
CA GLN A 530 91.59 -0.59 1.96
C GLN A 530 90.55 0.49 1.50
N GLN A 531 89.59 -0.02 0.73
CA GLN A 531 88.11 0.00 0.90
C GLN A 531 87.23 1.28 0.73
N ASN A 532 86.40 1.18 -0.31
CA ASN A 532 84.92 1.21 -0.31
C ASN A 532 84.16 2.45 -0.86
N GLN A 533 83.23 2.11 -1.76
CA GLN A 533 81.93 2.69 -2.12
C GLN A 533 81.79 4.08 -2.79
N GLN A 534 81.59 3.98 -4.12
CA GLN A 534 80.52 4.53 -4.98
C GLN A 534 79.74 5.82 -4.63
N PRO A 535 79.60 6.75 -5.61
CA PRO A 535 78.73 7.94 -5.56
C PRO A 535 77.58 7.93 -6.60
N GLY A 536 76.74 8.97 -6.56
CA GLY A 536 75.92 9.50 -7.67
C GLY A 536 74.59 10.11 -7.16
N GLU A 537 74.44 11.43 -6.99
CA GLU A 537 74.15 12.48 -8.00
C GLU A 537 72.90 12.18 -8.85
N GLY A 538 71.92 13.05 -9.13
CA GLY A 538 71.72 14.50 -9.01
C GLY A 538 70.68 14.87 -10.10
N SER A 539 69.51 15.42 -9.78
CA SER A 539 69.13 16.86 -9.74
C SER A 539 68.36 17.34 -10.99
N SER A 540 67.15 17.92 -10.75
CA SER A 540 66.52 19.15 -11.33
C SER A 540 66.48 19.36 -12.87
N ASP A 541 65.49 19.98 -13.55
CA ASP A 541 64.55 21.05 -13.21
C ASP A 541 63.49 21.25 -14.34
N ASN A 542 62.35 21.88 -13.97
CA ASN A 542 61.42 22.81 -14.68
C ASN A 542 61.01 22.74 -16.18
N GLY A 543 59.71 23.03 -16.45
CA GLY A 543 59.32 23.86 -17.62
C GLY A 543 57.96 23.65 -18.33
N LYS A 544 56.88 24.24 -17.79
CA LYS A 544 55.76 25.00 -18.43
C LYS A 544 55.22 24.73 -19.88
N SER A 545 53.89 24.52 -19.93
CA SER A 545 52.81 25.15 -20.76
C SER A 545 52.75 25.04 -22.30
N SER A 546 51.59 24.62 -22.83
CA SER A 546 50.69 25.45 -23.70
C SER A 546 49.42 24.70 -24.16
N GLU A 547 48.38 25.48 -24.44
CA GLU A 547 47.00 25.16 -24.81
C GLU A 547 46.82 24.62 -26.26
N GLY A 548 45.67 23.97 -26.52
CA GLY A 548 45.13 23.79 -27.87
C GLY A 548 43.96 22.80 -27.96
N ALA A 549 42.73 23.31 -28.15
CA ALA A 549 41.53 22.58 -28.61
C ALA A 549 41.34 22.75 -30.14
N PRO A 550 40.24 22.30 -30.79
CA PRO A 550 39.66 20.95 -31.04
C PRO A 550 39.66 20.66 -32.60
N PRO A 551 38.82 19.81 -33.30
CA PRO A 551 37.34 19.68 -33.25
C PRO A 551 36.69 18.27 -33.49
N VAL A 552 35.40 18.19 -33.11
CA VAL A 552 34.18 17.63 -33.78
C VAL A 552 34.34 16.60 -34.92
N ASN A 553 33.63 15.47 -34.82
CA ASN A 553 32.73 15.00 -35.89
C ASN A 553 31.65 13.99 -35.42
N ASN A 554 30.44 14.23 -35.94
CA ASN A 554 29.23 13.41 -35.86
C ASN A 554 29.35 12.13 -36.69
N GLU A 555 28.66 11.06 -36.27
CA GLU A 555 27.53 10.44 -36.98
C GLU A 555 26.67 9.60 -36.02
#